data_AF-A0A7W2B0K9-F1
#
_entry.id   AF-A0A7W2B0K9-F1
#
_cell.length_a   1.000
_cell.length_b   1.000
_cell.length_c   1.000
_cell.angle_alpha   90.00
_cell.angle_beta   90.00
_cell.angle_gamma   90.00
#
_symmetry.space_group_name_H-M   'P 1'
#
loop_
_entity.id
_entity.type
_entity.pdbx_description
1 polymer ?
#
loop_
_entity_poly.entity_id
_entity_poly.type
_entity_poly.pdbx_seq_one_letter_code
_entity_poly.pdbx_strand_id
1 'polypeptide(L)'
;MPLYEFECIPCRKAVTDSIVAIEKKPTKKTIEATVKKYESINSIILVDLNNEKEIARAGKIGNEDIDIDLYVDDGKIMVLYFVPNFRFSELVMDEEDEKNIKCPCCNKKNKVERVISSFSYTSDLSTDPPKPPGMKDLPKEIRGKLAITDYVEEKDRPANIKRETRYKHQYQDKSKRKLL
;
A
#
# COMPACT_ATOMS: atom_id res chain seq x y z
N MET A 1 -8.90 -1.30 28.47
CA MET A 1 -9.97 -1.27 27.44
C MET A 1 -9.31 -1.65 26.13
N PRO A 2 -9.79 -2.68 25.42
CA PRO A 2 -9.11 -3.12 24.21
C PRO A 2 -9.43 -2.16 23.05
N LEU A 3 -8.40 -1.47 22.57
CA LEU A 3 -8.45 -0.73 21.31
C LEU A 3 -8.18 -1.73 20.18
N TYR A 4 -9.08 -1.81 19.21
CA TYR A 4 -8.90 -2.67 18.04
C TYR A 4 -8.77 -1.83 16.78
N GLU A 5 -8.02 -2.36 15.81
CA GLU A 5 -7.96 -1.81 14.47
C GLU A 5 -8.97 -2.53 13.57
N PHE A 6 -9.64 -1.74 12.75
CA PHE A 6 -10.61 -2.20 11.77
C PHE A 6 -10.26 -1.68 10.39
N GLU A 7 -10.61 -2.43 9.37
CA GLU A 7 -10.45 -2.04 7.97
C GLU A 7 -11.75 -2.28 7.20
N CYS A 8 -12.12 -1.31 6.38
CA CYS A 8 -13.32 -1.39 5.55
C CYS A 8 -13.03 -2.12 4.22
N ILE A 9 -13.53 -3.34 4.09
CA ILE A 9 -13.29 -4.20 2.91
C ILE A 9 -13.69 -3.53 1.59
N PRO A 10 -14.87 -2.87 1.45
CA PRO A 10 -15.27 -2.24 0.21
C PRO A 10 -14.39 -1.07 -0.18
N CYS A 11 -13.97 -0.25 0.78
CA CYS A 11 -13.08 0.88 0.53
C CYS A 11 -11.70 0.38 0.11
N ARG A 12 -11.16 -0.63 0.80
CA ARG A 12 -9.92 -1.30 0.38
C ARG A 12 -10.03 -1.88 -1.03
N LYS A 13 -11.11 -2.62 -1.31
CA LYS A 13 -11.37 -3.21 -2.64
C LYS A 13 -11.47 -2.15 -3.74
N ALA A 14 -12.14 -1.04 -3.48
CA ALA A 14 -12.25 0.06 -4.42
C ALA A 14 -10.87 0.61 -4.80
N VAL A 15 -9.98 0.78 -3.82
CA VAL A 15 -8.59 1.16 -4.07
C VAL A 15 -7.88 0.08 -4.88
N THR A 16 -7.86 -1.19 -4.44
CA THR A 16 -7.14 -2.26 -5.16
C THR A 16 -7.65 -2.48 -6.59
N ASP A 17 -8.96 -2.44 -6.81
CA ASP A 17 -9.56 -2.58 -8.14
C ASP A 17 -9.20 -1.40 -9.04
N SER A 18 -9.10 -0.20 -8.47
CA SER A 18 -8.67 0.99 -9.21
C SER A 18 -7.21 0.93 -9.63
N ILE A 19 -6.33 0.34 -8.81
CA ILE A 19 -4.91 0.17 -9.11
C ILE A 19 -4.75 -0.64 -10.39
N VAL A 20 -5.42 -1.81 -10.45
CA VAL A 20 -5.39 -2.70 -11.62
C VAL A 20 -5.89 -1.99 -12.88
N ALA A 21 -6.88 -1.10 -12.76
CA ALA A 21 -7.40 -0.34 -13.89
C ALA A 21 -6.43 0.75 -14.37
N ILE A 22 -5.77 1.45 -13.44
CA ILE A 22 -4.85 2.55 -13.73
C ILE A 22 -3.51 2.02 -14.23
N GLU A 23 -2.99 0.93 -13.70
CA GLU A 23 -1.77 0.26 -14.20
C GLU A 23 -1.85 -0.06 -15.68
N LYS A 24 -3.01 -0.53 -16.16
CA LYS A 24 -3.20 -0.87 -17.58
C LYS A 24 -3.22 0.35 -18.49
N LYS A 25 -3.77 1.47 -18.02
CA LYS A 25 -3.97 2.71 -18.80
C LYS A 25 -3.92 3.94 -17.88
N PRO A 26 -2.73 4.45 -17.52
CA PRO A 26 -2.60 5.60 -16.64
C PRO A 26 -2.88 6.90 -17.40
N THR A 27 -4.16 7.21 -17.64
CA THR A 27 -4.58 8.39 -18.39
C THR A 27 -5.57 9.24 -17.59
N LYS A 28 -5.69 10.53 -17.95
CA LYS A 28 -6.68 11.45 -17.37
C LYS A 28 -8.11 10.88 -17.37
N LYS A 29 -8.54 10.26 -18.47
CA LYS A 29 -9.88 9.65 -18.57
C LYS A 29 -10.06 8.50 -17.57
N THR A 30 -9.04 7.67 -17.39
CA THR A 30 -9.07 6.54 -16.45
C THR A 30 -9.21 7.02 -15.01
N ILE A 31 -8.42 8.02 -14.59
CA ILE A 31 -8.50 8.55 -13.23
C ILE A 31 -9.83 9.28 -12.96
N GLU A 32 -10.36 10.02 -13.94
CA GLU A 32 -11.67 10.69 -13.82
C GLU A 32 -12.82 9.69 -13.68
N ALA A 33 -12.79 8.62 -14.48
CA ALA A 33 -13.78 7.54 -14.36
C ALA A 33 -13.67 6.82 -13.02
N THR A 34 -12.46 6.66 -12.50
CA THR A 34 -12.19 5.98 -11.23
C THR A 34 -12.73 6.78 -10.04
N VAL A 35 -12.41 8.08 -9.95
CA VAL A 35 -12.89 8.97 -8.88
C VAL A 35 -14.42 9.07 -8.89
N LYS A 36 -15.05 9.07 -10.07
CA LYS A 36 -16.52 9.05 -10.18
C LYS A 36 -17.15 7.73 -9.77
N LYS A 37 -16.46 6.60 -9.99
CA LYS A 37 -16.97 5.26 -9.70
C LYS A 37 -16.90 4.92 -8.21
N TYR A 38 -15.85 5.38 -7.53
CA TYR A 38 -15.56 4.99 -6.15
C TYR A 38 -15.60 6.20 -5.22
N GLU A 39 -16.66 6.29 -4.42
CA GLU A 39 -16.84 7.33 -3.38
C GLU A 39 -15.70 7.34 -2.35
N SER A 40 -15.00 6.21 -2.17
CA SER A 40 -13.87 6.09 -1.25
C SER A 40 -12.56 6.66 -1.79
N ILE A 41 -12.56 7.29 -2.97
CA ILE A 41 -11.36 7.90 -3.55
C ILE A 41 -11.64 9.38 -3.82
N ASN A 42 -10.99 10.24 -3.04
CA ASN A 42 -11.21 11.69 -3.11
C ASN A 42 -10.41 12.34 -4.24
N SER A 43 -9.17 11.89 -4.46
CA SER A 43 -8.34 12.40 -5.57
C SER A 43 -7.33 11.37 -6.06
N ILE A 44 -6.98 11.47 -7.34
CA ILE A 44 -5.85 10.77 -7.95
C ILE A 44 -5.04 11.78 -8.77
N ILE A 45 -3.71 11.74 -8.62
CA ILE A 45 -2.76 12.53 -9.42
C ILE A 45 -1.82 11.59 -10.15
N LEU A 46 -1.60 11.84 -11.44
CA LEU A 46 -0.57 11.20 -12.25
C LEU A 46 0.60 12.15 -12.41
N VAL A 47 1.80 11.69 -12.07
CA VAL A 47 3.04 12.47 -12.18
C VAL A 47 4.00 11.73 -13.08
N ASP A 48 4.52 12.41 -14.10
CA ASP A 48 5.64 11.94 -14.91
C ASP A 48 6.91 12.17 -14.11
N LEU A 49 7.59 11.08 -13.72
CA LEU A 49 8.82 11.14 -12.94
C LEU A 49 10.04 11.51 -13.77
N ASN A 50 10.01 11.31 -15.09
CA ASN A 50 11.14 11.72 -15.95
C ASN A 50 11.17 13.24 -16.12
N ASN A 51 9.98 13.84 -16.26
CA ASN A 51 9.81 15.27 -16.47
C ASN A 51 9.46 16.04 -15.19
N GLU A 52 9.27 15.33 -14.07
CA GLU A 52 8.85 15.86 -12.77
C GLU A 52 7.61 16.76 -12.85
N LYS A 53 6.63 16.36 -13.67
CA LYS A 53 5.42 17.16 -13.94
C LYS A 53 4.14 16.38 -13.69
N GLU A 54 3.14 17.07 -13.15
CA GLU A 54 1.77 16.57 -13.08
C GLU A 54 1.23 16.40 -14.51
N ILE A 55 0.87 15.16 -14.86
CA ILE A 55 0.23 14.81 -16.13
C ILE A 55 -1.26 15.16 -16.03
N ALA A 56 -1.90 14.75 -14.95
CA ALA A 56 -3.32 14.92 -14.74
C ALA A 56 -3.71 14.75 -13.27
N ARG A 57 -4.82 15.38 -12.90
CA ARG A 57 -5.47 15.23 -11.59
C ARG A 57 -6.97 15.08 -11.76
N ALA A 58 -7.55 14.22 -10.95
CA ALA A 58 -8.99 14.10 -10.78
C ALA A 58 -9.35 14.21 -9.29
N GLY A 59 -10.46 14.87 -8.99
CA GLY A 59 -10.96 15.01 -7.62
C GLY A 59 -10.32 16.14 -6.81
N LYS A 60 -10.52 16.14 -5.49
CA LYS A 60 -10.01 17.13 -4.54
C LYS A 60 -9.41 16.42 -3.34
N ILE A 61 -8.26 16.91 -2.88
CA ILE A 61 -7.59 16.36 -1.71
C ILE A 61 -8.34 16.81 -0.45
N GLY A 62 -8.74 15.86 0.39
CA GLY A 62 -9.26 16.09 1.72
C GLY A 62 -8.16 16.38 2.74
N ASN A 63 -8.51 17.06 3.82
CA ASN A 63 -7.57 17.44 4.88
C ASN A 63 -7.01 16.21 5.60
N GLU A 64 -7.86 15.21 5.86
CA GLU A 64 -7.52 13.98 6.57
C GLU A 64 -7.24 12.80 5.63
N ASP A 65 -7.12 13.08 4.33
CA ASP A 65 -6.83 12.03 3.36
C ASP A 65 -5.45 11.45 3.61
N ILE A 66 -5.40 10.13 3.59
CA ILE A 66 -4.19 9.34 3.54
C ILE A 66 -3.65 9.32 2.11
N ASP A 67 -2.33 9.27 1.99
CA ASP A 67 -1.63 9.19 0.73
C ASP A 67 -1.21 7.74 0.43
N ILE A 68 -1.48 7.31 -0.80
CA ILE A 68 -0.99 6.03 -1.32
C ILE A 68 -0.28 6.31 -2.64
N ASP A 69 1.02 6.05 -2.68
CA ASP A 69 1.87 6.21 -3.85
C ASP A 69 2.17 4.86 -4.53
N LEU A 70 1.99 4.82 -5.85
CA LEU A 70 2.26 3.64 -6.68
C LEU A 70 3.07 4.03 -7.91
N TYR A 71 3.96 3.12 -8.32
CA TYR A 71 4.81 3.29 -9.49
C TYR A 71 4.31 2.40 -10.61
N VAL A 72 3.98 2.99 -11.76
CA VAL A 72 3.48 2.29 -12.95
C VAL A 72 4.35 2.65 -14.17
N ASP A 73 4.17 1.91 -15.26
CA ASP A 73 4.97 2.05 -16.50
C ASP A 73 6.48 1.97 -16.21
N ASP A 74 6.90 0.85 -15.62
CA ASP A 74 8.29 0.59 -15.19
C ASP A 74 8.90 1.69 -14.30
N GLY A 75 8.05 2.37 -13.52
CA GLY A 75 8.46 3.43 -12.61
C GLY A 75 8.67 4.79 -13.26
N LYS A 76 8.16 5.01 -14.49
CA LYS A 76 8.15 6.33 -15.14
C LYS A 76 7.00 7.21 -14.67
N ILE A 77 5.90 6.61 -14.23
CA ILE A 77 4.71 7.34 -13.77
C ILE A 77 4.46 7.00 -12.31
N MET A 78 4.31 8.03 -11.49
CA MET A 78 3.81 7.91 -10.13
C MET A 78 2.32 8.23 -10.08
N VAL A 79 1.56 7.37 -9.44
CA VAL A 79 0.14 7.55 -9.17
C VAL A 79 -0.02 7.85 -7.69
N LEU A 80 -0.50 9.05 -7.35
CA LEU A 80 -0.80 9.46 -5.99
C LEU A 80 -2.30 9.39 -5.76
N TYR A 81 -2.73 8.51 -4.86
CA TYR A 81 -4.09 8.46 -4.37
C TYR A 81 -4.21 9.27 -3.09
N PHE A 82 -5.32 10.01 -2.99
CA PHE A 82 -5.78 10.62 -1.75
C PHE A 82 -7.14 10.03 -1.45
N VAL A 83 -7.20 9.28 -0.37
CA VAL A 83 -8.41 8.58 0.04
C VAL A 83 -8.70 8.86 1.50
N PRO A 84 -9.97 8.85 1.95
CA PRO A 84 -10.27 8.89 3.37
C PRO A 84 -9.70 7.66 4.08
N ASN A 85 -9.37 7.80 5.36
CA ASN A 85 -8.81 6.69 6.10
C ASN A 85 -9.82 5.53 6.24
N PHE A 86 -9.57 4.43 5.53
CA PHE A 86 -10.40 3.22 5.57
C PHE A 86 -9.91 2.18 6.58
N ARG A 87 -8.77 2.45 7.27
CA ARG A 87 -8.24 1.67 8.39
C ARG A 87 -8.17 2.52 9.65
N PHE A 88 -9.01 2.21 10.64
CA PHE A 88 -9.24 3.08 11.79
C PHE A 88 -9.26 2.26 13.08
N SER A 89 -9.09 2.95 14.20
CA SER A 89 -9.08 2.33 15.52
C SER A 89 -10.37 2.66 16.25
N GLU A 90 -10.99 1.67 16.87
CA GLU A 90 -12.22 1.85 17.63
C GLU A 90 -12.07 1.18 19.01
N LEU A 91 -12.64 1.82 20.03
CA LEU A 91 -12.74 1.24 21.37
C LEU A 91 -13.95 0.31 21.40
N VAL A 92 -13.73 -0.95 21.74
CA VAL A 92 -14.80 -1.95 21.85
C VAL A 92 -14.91 -2.33 23.33
N MET A 93 -16.05 -2.04 23.94
CA MET A 93 -16.33 -2.42 25.34
C MET A 93 -16.96 -3.80 25.36
N ASP A 94 -17.96 -4.01 24.50
CA ASP A 94 -18.75 -5.24 24.41
C ASP A 94 -18.90 -5.73 22.95
N GLU A 95 -19.27 -7.01 22.74
CA GLU A 95 -19.45 -7.59 21.40
C GLU A 95 -20.54 -6.89 20.56
N GLU A 96 -21.47 -6.18 21.20
CA GLU A 96 -22.49 -5.39 20.51
C GLU A 96 -21.93 -4.09 19.91
N ASP A 97 -20.85 -3.55 20.48
CA ASP A 97 -20.18 -2.36 19.94
C ASP A 97 -19.53 -2.71 18.59
N GLU A 98 -18.92 -3.89 18.49
CA GLU A 98 -18.28 -4.37 17.25
C GLU A 98 -19.27 -4.45 16.08
N LYS A 99 -20.53 -4.82 16.34
CA LYS A 99 -21.61 -4.86 15.34
C LYS A 99 -22.06 -3.47 14.88
N ASN A 100 -21.78 -2.43 15.65
CA ASN A 100 -22.19 -1.06 15.39
C ASN A 100 -21.12 -0.20 14.72
N ILE A 101 -19.90 -0.71 14.60
CA ILE A 101 -18.77 -0.02 13.98
C ILE A 101 -19.12 0.37 12.55
N LYS A 102 -18.89 1.64 12.21
CA LYS A 102 -19.07 2.18 10.87
C LYS A 102 -17.73 2.59 10.31
N CYS A 103 -17.52 2.29 9.03
CA CYS A 103 -16.39 2.86 8.33
C CYS A 103 -16.58 4.39 8.20
N PRO A 104 -15.60 5.22 8.61
CA PRO A 104 -15.69 6.68 8.50
C PRO A 104 -15.69 7.16 7.03
N CYS A 105 -15.14 6.35 6.11
CA CYS A 105 -15.09 6.67 4.69
C CYS A 105 -16.43 6.53 3.97
N CYS A 106 -17.21 5.48 4.26
CA CYS A 106 -18.47 5.20 3.53
C CYS A 106 -19.71 5.03 4.41
N ASN A 107 -19.58 5.21 5.73
CA ASN A 107 -20.65 5.08 6.73
C ASN A 107 -21.40 3.73 6.75
N LYS A 108 -20.83 2.68 6.15
CA LYS A 108 -21.41 1.32 6.13
C LYS A 108 -20.99 0.55 7.39
N LYS A 109 -21.96 -0.10 8.04
CA LYS A 109 -21.77 -0.90 9.27
C LYS A 109 -21.14 -2.28 9.00
N ASN A 110 -21.78 -3.11 8.16
CA ASN A 110 -21.48 -4.56 8.12
C ASN A 110 -20.36 -4.96 7.15
N LYS A 111 -19.36 -4.11 6.93
CA LYS A 111 -18.28 -4.41 5.96
C LYS A 111 -16.89 -4.02 6.46
N VAL A 112 -16.74 -4.00 7.78
CA VAL A 112 -15.48 -3.76 8.47
C VAL A 112 -14.98 -5.08 9.06
N GLU A 113 -13.69 -5.36 8.92
CA GLU A 113 -13.03 -6.52 9.49
C GLU A 113 -12.01 -6.04 10.53
N ARG A 114 -11.90 -6.77 11.63
CA ARG A 114 -10.82 -6.56 12.59
C ARG A 114 -9.50 -6.96 11.96
N VAL A 115 -8.53 -6.06 12.00
CA VAL A 115 -7.19 -6.30 11.45
C VAL A 115 -6.21 -6.43 12.60
N ILE A 116 -5.35 -7.43 12.50
CA ILE A 116 -4.22 -7.58 13.41
C ILE A 116 -3.30 -6.38 13.15
N SER A 117 -3.10 -5.56 14.19
CA SER A 117 -2.22 -4.40 14.09
C SER A 117 -0.82 -4.88 13.69
N SER A 118 -0.17 -4.22 12.75
CA SER A 118 1.21 -4.55 12.38
C SER A 118 2.18 -4.44 13.57
N PHE A 119 1.81 -3.68 14.61
CA PHE A 119 2.53 -3.63 15.89
C PHE A 119 2.42 -4.90 16.75
N SER A 120 1.42 -5.76 16.51
CA SER A 120 1.31 -7.04 17.23
C SER A 120 2.19 -8.14 16.62
N TYR A 121 2.68 -7.95 15.40
CA TYR A 121 3.63 -8.88 14.78
C TYR A 121 5.05 -8.77 15.37
N THR A 122 5.39 -7.67 16.04
CA THR A 122 6.70 -7.52 16.72
C THR A 122 6.72 -8.13 18.11
N SER A 123 5.55 -8.49 18.66
CA SER A 123 5.43 -9.11 19.99
C SER A 123 5.44 -10.64 19.97
N ASP A 124 5.26 -11.28 18.81
CA ASP A 124 5.32 -12.74 18.66
C ASP A 124 6.57 -13.17 17.87
N LEU A 125 7.74 -12.79 18.39
CA LEU A 125 9.02 -13.41 18.01
C LEU A 125 9.27 -14.71 18.80
N SER A 126 8.23 -15.28 19.39
CA SER A 126 8.27 -16.39 20.33
C SER A 126 7.36 -17.53 19.85
N THR A 127 7.59 -18.04 18.65
CA THR A 127 7.55 -19.49 18.37
C THR A 127 7.86 -19.73 16.90
N ASP A 128 9.05 -20.27 16.64
CA ASP A 128 9.48 -20.91 15.39
C ASP A 128 9.11 -20.20 14.07
N PRO A 129 9.90 -19.20 13.62
CA PRO A 129 9.78 -18.71 12.24
C PRO A 129 9.86 -19.90 11.26
N PRO A 130 9.06 -19.91 10.17
CA PRO A 130 9.15 -20.95 9.17
C PRO A 130 10.59 -21.04 8.69
N LYS A 131 11.21 -22.21 8.88
CA LYS A 131 12.59 -22.43 8.44
C LYS A 131 12.66 -22.10 6.95
N PRO A 132 13.65 -21.31 6.50
CA PRO A 132 13.83 -21.06 5.08
C PRO A 132 13.89 -22.41 4.34
N PRO A 133 13.28 -22.51 3.13
CA PRO A 133 13.29 -23.75 2.37
C PRO A 133 14.73 -24.26 2.27
N GLY A 134 14.95 -25.52 2.67
CA GLY A 134 16.26 -26.12 2.63
C GLY A 134 16.71 -26.33 1.18
N MET A 135 18.00 -26.59 0.97
CA MET A 135 18.55 -26.87 -0.37
C MET A 135 17.81 -28.00 -1.12
N LYS A 136 17.13 -28.89 -0.37
CA LYS A 136 16.34 -30.02 -0.88
C LYS A 136 14.96 -29.62 -1.41
N ASP A 137 14.44 -28.47 -1.00
CA ASP A 137 13.09 -27.99 -1.34
C ASP A 137 13.09 -27.08 -2.58
N LEU A 138 14.28 -26.63 -3.02
CA LEU A 138 14.44 -25.83 -4.23
C LEU A 138 14.27 -26.69 -5.52
N PRO A 139 13.81 -26.11 -6.65
CA PRO A 139 13.84 -26.77 -7.95
C PRO A 139 15.26 -27.16 -8.38
N LYS A 140 15.42 -28.31 -9.07
CA LYS A 140 16.74 -28.86 -9.44
C LYS A 140 17.62 -27.86 -10.21
N GLU A 141 17.03 -26.95 -10.98
CA GLU A 141 17.79 -25.95 -11.76
C GLU A 141 18.51 -24.90 -10.89
N ILE A 142 18.08 -24.71 -9.63
CA ILE A 142 18.52 -23.60 -8.77
C ILE A 142 19.36 -24.09 -7.58
N ARG A 143 19.35 -25.39 -7.28
CA ARG A 143 20.05 -26.02 -6.14
C ARG A 143 21.57 -25.80 -6.11
N GLY A 144 22.20 -25.46 -7.23
CA GLY A 144 23.65 -25.17 -7.32
C GLY A 144 24.00 -23.71 -7.59
N LYS A 145 23.00 -22.83 -7.79
CA LYS A 145 23.21 -21.40 -8.11
C LYS A 145 23.03 -20.49 -6.89
N LEU A 146 22.40 -21.01 -5.84
CA LEU A 146 22.16 -20.31 -4.60
C LEU A 146 23.35 -20.54 -3.67
N ALA A 147 24.33 -19.64 -3.71
CA ALA A 147 25.30 -19.47 -2.63
C ALA A 147 24.57 -18.84 -1.44
N ILE A 148 23.77 -19.64 -0.75
CA ILE A 148 23.18 -19.28 0.54
C ILE A 148 24.29 -19.54 1.54
N THR A 149 24.76 -18.48 2.20
CA THR A 149 26.01 -18.35 2.96
C THR A 149 27.22 -17.97 2.09
N ASP A 150 27.33 -16.69 1.76
CA ASP A 150 28.38 -15.82 2.31
C ASP A 150 28.24 -14.41 1.74
N TYR A 151 28.83 -13.46 2.43
CA TYR A 151 28.84 -12.02 2.14
C TYR A 151 28.92 -11.70 0.63
N VAL A 152 27.94 -10.97 0.08
CA VAL A 152 28.04 -10.44 -1.29
C VAL A 152 29.04 -9.30 -1.29
N GLU A 153 30.23 -9.55 -1.82
CA GLU A 153 31.27 -8.52 -1.96
C GLU A 153 30.78 -7.39 -2.86
N GLU A 154 31.27 -6.17 -2.59
CA GLU A 154 30.80 -4.95 -3.22
C GLU A 154 30.95 -4.95 -4.76
N LYS A 155 31.89 -5.75 -5.26
CA LYS A 155 32.15 -6.00 -6.69
C LYS A 155 31.08 -6.84 -7.40
N ASP A 156 30.30 -7.62 -6.67
CA ASP A 156 29.29 -8.54 -7.20
C ASP A 156 27.87 -7.95 -7.15
N ARG A 157 27.74 -6.70 -6.68
CA ARG A 157 26.47 -5.97 -6.74
C ARG A 157 26.21 -5.49 -8.17
N PRO A 158 24.98 -5.62 -8.69
CA PRO A 158 24.64 -5.12 -10.02
C PRO A 158 24.91 -3.61 -10.08
N ALA A 159 25.78 -3.19 -11.00
CA ALA A 159 26.39 -1.86 -11.08
C ALA A 159 25.43 -0.68 -11.33
N ASN A 160 24.12 -0.93 -11.49
CA ASN A 160 23.18 0.05 -12.05
C ASN A 160 22.24 0.70 -11.03
N ILE A 161 22.45 0.57 -9.72
CA ILE A 161 21.65 1.29 -8.73
C ILE A 161 22.57 2.13 -7.86
N LYS A 162 22.83 3.37 -8.30
CA LYS A 162 23.53 4.38 -7.50
C LYS A 162 22.75 4.60 -6.21
N ARG A 163 23.39 4.37 -5.06
CA ARG A 163 22.81 4.45 -3.71
C ARG A 163 22.13 5.80 -3.43
N GLU A 164 22.62 6.86 -4.08
CA GLU A 164 22.19 8.25 -3.91
C GLU A 164 20.86 8.60 -4.57
N THR A 165 20.38 7.81 -5.53
CA THR A 165 19.13 8.11 -6.27
C THR A 165 17.97 7.20 -5.89
N ARG A 166 18.19 6.17 -5.06
CA ARG A 166 17.16 5.18 -4.69
C ARG A 166 15.94 5.80 -3.98
N TYR A 167 16.10 6.91 -3.27
CA TYR A 167 15.03 7.51 -2.46
C TYR A 167 14.75 9.00 -2.74
N LYS A 168 15.44 9.62 -3.74
CA LYS A 168 15.30 11.07 -3.99
C LYS A 168 13.98 11.48 -4.64
N HIS A 169 13.22 10.54 -5.20
CA HIS A 169 12.00 10.85 -5.98
C HIS A 169 10.70 10.45 -5.29
N GLN A 170 10.72 10.08 -4.00
CA GLN A 170 9.46 10.05 -3.25
C GLN A 170 9.09 11.47 -2.87
N TYR A 171 8.01 11.98 -3.46
CA TYR A 171 7.30 13.13 -2.91
C TYR A 171 6.79 12.72 -1.52
N GLN A 172 7.53 13.10 -0.48
CA GLN A 172 7.17 12.82 0.91
C GLN A 172 6.53 14.06 1.50
N ASP A 173 5.20 14.15 1.42
CA ASP A 173 4.49 15.02 2.36
C ASP A 173 4.47 14.33 3.73
N LYS A 174 5.49 14.62 4.54
CA LYS A 174 5.66 14.03 5.89
C LYS A 174 4.54 14.41 6.86
N SER A 175 3.65 15.33 6.49
CA SER A 175 2.52 15.73 7.32
C SER A 175 1.34 14.75 7.25
N LYS A 176 1.33 13.84 6.25
CA LYS A 176 0.21 12.91 6.02
C LYS A 176 0.58 11.46 6.36
N ARG A 177 -0.46 10.69 6.72
CA ARG A 177 -0.34 9.31 7.19
C ARG A 177 -0.39 8.37 5.98
N LYS A 178 0.70 7.62 5.74
CA LYS A 178 0.79 6.57 4.72
C LYS A 178 0.16 5.27 5.18
N LEU A 179 -0.46 4.52 4.27
CA LEU A 179 -1.12 3.25 4.56
C LEU A 179 -0.52 2.03 3.86
N LEU A 180 0.49 2.23 3.01
CA LEU A 180 1.29 1.17 2.39
C LEU A 180 2.79 1.45 2.58
#